data_AF-A0A8J3ACZ1-F1
#
_entry.id   AF-A0A8J3ACZ1-F1
#
_cell.length_a   1.000
_cell.length_b   1.000
_cell.length_c   1.000
_cell.angle_alpha   90.00
_cell.angle_beta   90.00
_cell.angle_gamma   90.00
#
_symmetry.space_group_name_H-M   'P 1'
#
loop_
_entity.id
_entity.type
_entity.pdbx_description
1 polymer ?
#
loop_
_entity_poly.entity_id
_entity_poly.type
_entity_poly.pdbx_seq_one_letter_code
_entity_poly.pdbx_strand_id
1 'polypeptide(L)'
;MENIASNFISLLIPFLMIAIGIVHKIKAPKKINHFYGYRTFRSMASQKAWDHAQKLLGYYSIRFGICNIAIAIFLLYILPFSLDVVTLINMGLSMVFLFIPIFFIQKNLKRNFQ
;
A
#
# COMPACT_ATOMS: atom_id res chain seq x y z
N MET A 1 -8.14 -17.19 -22.32
CA MET A 1 -7.52 -17.39 -20.99
C MET A 1 -6.51 -16.29 -20.64
N GLU A 2 -5.75 -15.76 -21.62
CA GLU A 2 -4.77 -14.68 -21.42
C GLU A 2 -5.36 -13.44 -20.72
N ASN A 3 -6.57 -13.01 -21.09
CA ASN A 3 -7.21 -11.84 -20.48
C ASN A 3 -7.53 -12.02 -18.99
N ILE A 4 -7.88 -13.25 -18.56
CA ILE A 4 -8.20 -13.54 -17.15
C ILE A 4 -6.92 -13.51 -16.32
N ALA A 5 -5.85 -14.10 -16.83
CA ALA A 5 -4.54 -14.08 -16.18
C ALA A 5 -4.01 -12.65 -16.02
N SER A 6 -4.08 -11.83 -17.08
CA SER A 6 -3.64 -10.43 -17.05
C SER A 6 -4.43 -9.60 -16.04
N ASN A 7 -5.76 -9.75 -16.01
CA ASN A 7 -6.61 -9.06 -15.02
C ASN A 7 -6.27 -9.46 -13.59
N PHE A 8 -6.06 -10.75 -13.34
CA PHE A 8 -5.68 -11.25 -12.03
C PHE A 8 -4.32 -10.69 -11.57
N ILE A 9 -3.31 -10.72 -12.44
CA ILE A 9 -1.97 -10.19 -12.16
C ILE A 9 -2.03 -8.69 -11.87
N SER A 10 -2.85 -7.95 -12.63
CA SER A 10 -3.04 -6.51 -12.47
C SER A 10 -3.61 -6.12 -11.10
N LEU A 11 -4.39 -7.01 -10.47
CA LEU A 11 -5.02 -6.76 -9.17
C LEU A 11 -4.23 -7.34 -7.99
N LEU A 12 -3.20 -8.14 -8.23
CA LEU A 12 -2.43 -8.78 -7.16
C LEU A 12 -1.81 -7.77 -6.19
N ILE A 13 -1.14 -6.75 -6.71
CA ILE A 13 -0.49 -5.71 -5.88
C ILE A 13 -1.51 -4.99 -4.98
N PRO A 14 -2.61 -4.41 -5.51
CA PRO A 14 -3.54 -3.70 -4.65
C PRO A 14 -4.28 -4.62 -3.67
N PHE A 15 -4.54 -5.89 -4.01
CA PHE A 15 -5.03 -6.86 -3.03
C PHE A 15 -4.04 -7.10 -1.90
N LEU A 16 -2.75 -7.28 -2.21
CA LEU A 16 -1.70 -7.41 -1.20
C LEU A 16 -1.58 -6.16 -0.34
N MET A 17 -1.72 -4.96 -0.90
CA MET A 17 -1.73 -3.71 -0.13
C MET A 17 -2.88 -3.69 0.89
N ILE A 18 -4.09 -4.07 0.48
CA ILE A 18 -5.25 -4.15 1.37
C ILE A 18 -5.00 -5.21 2.45
N ALA A 19 -4.51 -6.40 2.08
CA ALA A 19 -4.22 -7.47 3.02
C ALA A 19 -3.18 -7.05 4.07
N ILE A 20 -2.04 -6.49 3.63
CA ILE A 20 -1.00 -5.93 4.52
C ILE A 20 -1.61 -4.86 5.43
N GLY A 21 -2.44 -3.99 4.87
CA GLY A 21 -3.06 -2.92 5.62
C GLY A 21 -4.02 -3.42 6.70
N ILE A 22 -4.82 -4.45 6.39
CA ILE A 22 -5.71 -5.13 7.35
C ILE A 22 -4.88 -5.82 8.45
N VAL A 23 -3.81 -6.53 8.08
CA VAL A 23 -2.90 -7.16 9.04
C VAL A 23 -2.33 -6.12 10.00
N HIS A 24 -1.90 -4.96 9.52
CA HIS A 24 -1.39 -3.90 10.38
C HIS A 24 -2.49 -3.20 11.20
N LYS A 25 -3.73 -3.19 10.74
CA LYS A 25 -4.87 -2.66 11.51
C LYS A 25 -5.26 -3.58 12.67
N ILE A 26 -5.21 -4.90 12.49
CA ILE A 26 -5.68 -5.89 13.47
C ILE A 26 -4.53 -6.47 14.31
N LYS A 27 -3.41 -6.78 13.67
CA LYS A 27 -2.27 -7.54 14.23
C LYS A 27 -0.95 -6.81 13.98
N ALA A 28 -0.90 -5.49 14.21
CA ALA A 28 0.37 -4.76 14.20
C ALA A 28 1.39 -5.40 15.17
N PRO A 29 2.69 -5.39 14.82
CA PRO A 29 3.73 -5.79 15.76
C PRO A 29 3.67 -4.91 17.01
N LYS A 30 3.44 -5.53 18.17
CA LYS A 30 3.28 -4.82 19.45
C LYS A 30 4.59 -4.34 20.08
N LYS A 31 5.73 -4.82 19.58
CA LYS A 31 7.06 -4.48 20.06
C LYS A 31 7.95 -4.15 18.88
N ILE A 32 8.83 -3.16 19.08
CA ILE A 32 9.92 -2.87 18.14
C ILE A 32 10.71 -4.16 17.91
N ASN A 33 10.90 -4.50 16.64
CA ASN A 33 11.64 -5.69 16.23
C ASN A 33 12.29 -5.46 14.86
N HIS A 34 13.25 -6.32 14.52
CA HIS A 34 14.00 -6.24 13.27
C HIS A 34 13.48 -7.16 12.16
N PHE A 35 12.41 -7.94 12.39
CA PHE A 35 11.91 -8.94 11.45
C PHE A 35 10.78 -8.41 10.56
N TYR A 36 9.77 -7.73 11.11
CA TYR A 36 8.60 -7.28 10.35
C TYR A 36 7.99 -5.97 10.85
N GLY A 37 7.20 -5.32 9.98
CA GLY A 37 6.57 -4.03 10.20
C GLY A 37 7.30 -2.86 9.54
N TYR A 38 6.78 -1.65 9.74
CA TYR A 38 7.37 -0.40 9.24
C TYR A 38 8.62 0.00 10.06
N ARG A 39 9.80 -0.41 9.60
CA ARG A 39 11.09 -0.34 10.33
C ARG A 39 12.01 0.75 9.79
N THR A 40 11.65 2.00 10.05
CA THR A 40 12.50 3.15 9.74
C THR A 40 13.13 3.70 11.01
N PHE A 41 14.24 4.43 10.89
CA PHE A 41 14.92 5.02 12.05
C PHE A 41 13.94 5.81 12.94
N ARG A 42 13.06 6.63 12.34
CA ARG A 42 12.06 7.41 13.07
C ARG A 42 10.99 6.54 13.76
N SER A 43 10.53 5.48 13.10
CA SER A 43 9.49 4.62 13.71
C SER A 43 10.04 3.76 14.83
N MET A 44 11.32 3.39 14.80
CA MET A 44 11.97 2.59 15.83
C MET A 44 12.52 3.41 17.01
N ALA A 45 12.41 4.74 16.99
CA ALA A 45 12.96 5.62 18.02
C ALA A 45 12.25 5.50 19.38
N SER A 46 10.97 5.13 19.41
CA SER A 46 10.21 4.86 20.64
C SER A 46 9.03 3.95 20.37
N GLN A 47 8.52 3.28 21.41
CA GLN A 47 7.35 2.40 21.26
C GLN A 47 6.09 3.18 20.78
N LYS A 48 5.91 4.44 21.21
CA LYS A 48 4.82 5.29 20.74
C LYS A 48 4.95 5.60 19.24
N ALA A 49 6.14 5.94 18.77
CA ALA A 49 6.39 6.19 17.35
C ALA A 49 6.20 4.91 16.51
N TRP A 50 6.61 3.77 17.06
CA TRP A 50 6.43 2.45 16.44
C TRP A 50 4.95 2.13 16.24
N ASP A 51 4.16 2.16 17.31
CA ASP A 51 2.73 1.84 17.28
C ASP A 51 1.97 2.77 16.32
N HIS A 52 2.35 4.05 16.31
CA HIS A 52 1.78 5.04 15.40
C HIS A 52 2.13 4.76 13.94
N ALA A 53 3.38 4.42 13.65
CA ALA A 53 3.82 4.09 12.30
C ALA A 53 3.11 2.86 11.73
N GLN A 54 2.93 1.80 12.54
CA GLN A 54 2.22 0.60 12.09
C GLN A 54 0.75 0.90 11.78
N LYS A 55 0.09 1.72 12.62
CA LYS A 55 -1.29 2.16 12.36
C LYS A 55 -1.41 2.96 11.07
N LEU A 56 -0.48 3.90 10.83
CA LEU A 56 -0.47 4.69 9.59
C LEU A 56 -0.19 3.82 8.37
N LEU A 57 0.74 2.86 8.46
CA LEU A 57 0.97 1.88 7.40
C LEU A 57 -0.32 1.10 7.09
N GLY A 58 -1.02 0.62 8.12
CA GLY A 58 -2.32 -0.03 7.97
C GLY A 58 -3.34 0.85 7.24
N TYR A 59 -3.49 2.09 7.70
CA TYR A 59 -4.42 3.07 7.14
C TYR A 59 -4.13 3.39 5.67
N TYR A 60 -2.88 3.75 5.34
CA TYR A 60 -2.51 4.14 3.99
C TYR A 60 -2.55 2.95 3.03
N SER A 61 -2.04 1.78 3.40
CA SER A 61 -2.05 0.61 2.52
C SER A 61 -3.46 0.18 2.12
N ILE A 62 -4.43 0.19 3.05
CA ILE A 62 -5.84 -0.07 2.71
C ILE A 62 -6.36 0.99 1.74
N ARG A 63 -6.17 2.28 2.05
CA ARG A 63 -6.73 3.38 1.26
C ARG A 63 -6.18 3.39 -0.16
N PHE A 64 -4.86 3.28 -0.32
CA PHE A 64 -4.23 3.24 -1.64
C PHE A 64 -4.56 1.96 -2.41
N GLY A 65 -4.65 0.81 -1.74
CA GLY A 65 -5.09 -0.43 -2.39
C GLY A 65 -6.52 -0.33 -2.94
N ILE A 66 -7.47 0.22 -2.18
CA ILE A 66 -8.85 0.46 -2.64
C ILE A 66 -8.88 1.47 -3.79
N CYS A 67 -8.15 2.59 -3.66
CA CYS A 67 -8.06 3.58 -4.74
C CYS A 67 -7.50 2.98 -6.03
N ASN A 68 -6.49 2.11 -5.93
CA ASN A 68 -5.89 1.45 -7.07
C ASN A 68 -6.88 0.50 -7.76
N ILE A 69 -7.62 -0.32 -6.99
CA ILE A 69 -8.68 -1.18 -7.55
C ILE A 69 -9.74 -0.36 -8.27
N ALA A 70 -10.19 0.76 -7.67
CA ALA A 70 -11.17 1.64 -8.29
C ALA A 70 -10.66 2.21 -9.63
N ILE A 71 -9.39 2.63 -9.68
CA ILE A 71 -8.77 3.12 -10.91
C ILE A 71 -8.62 1.99 -11.94
N ALA A 72 -8.20 0.79 -11.53
CA ALA A 72 -8.07 -0.35 -12.43
C ALA A 72 -9.42 -0.71 -13.09
N ILE A 73 -10.50 -0.76 -12.31
CA ILE A 73 -11.87 -0.99 -12.82
C ILE A 73 -12.26 0.14 -13.78
N PHE A 74 -11.98 1.40 -13.44
CA PHE A 74 -12.27 2.53 -14.32
C PHE A 74 -11.52 2.43 -15.66
N LEU A 75 -10.22 2.11 -15.64
CA LEU A 75 -9.42 1.95 -16.85
C LEU A 75 -9.89 0.78 -17.72
N LEU A 76 -10.29 -0.34 -17.11
CA LEU A 76 -10.73 -1.55 -17.81
C LEU A 76 -12.09 -1.41 -18.49
N TYR A 77 -13.05 -0.73 -17.84
CA TYR A 77 -14.45 -0.75 -18.28
C TYR A 77 -14.94 0.57 -18.88
N ILE A 78 -14.25 1.69 -18.65
CA ILE A 78 -14.71 3.01 -19.11
C ILE A 78 -13.87 3.56 -20.27
N LEU A 79 -12.56 3.27 -20.29
CA LEU A 79 -11.67 3.82 -21.32
C LEU A 79 -11.47 2.86 -22.50
N PRO A 80 -11.39 3.36 -23.74
CA PRO A 80 -11.25 2.53 -24.93
C PRO A 80 -9.77 2.13 -25.18
N PHE A 81 -9.04 1.75 -24.13
CA PHE A 81 -7.65 1.29 -24.25
C PHE A 81 -7.58 -0.23 -24.45
N SER A 82 -6.51 -0.70 -25.10
CA SER A 82 -6.23 -2.13 -25.16
C SER A 82 -5.85 -2.67 -23.77
N LEU A 83 -6.11 -3.96 -23.56
CA LEU A 83 -5.83 -4.62 -22.28
C LEU A 83 -4.37 -4.43 -21.84
N ASP A 84 -3.42 -4.59 -22.77
CA ASP A 84 -1.99 -4.47 -22.50
C ASP A 84 -1.61 -3.07 -21.99
N VAL A 85 -2.20 -2.02 -22.57
CA VAL A 85 -1.97 -0.63 -22.15
C VAL A 85 -2.54 -0.40 -20.76
N VAL A 86 -3.76 -0.90 -20.48
CA VAL A 86 -4.38 -0.79 -19.16
C VAL A 86 -3.56 -1.50 -18.09
N THR A 87 -3.11 -2.72 -18.36
CA THR A 87 -2.26 -3.50 -17.47
C THR A 87 -0.95 -2.77 -17.18
N LEU A 88 -0.28 -2.23 -18.20
CA LEU A 88 0.96 -1.47 -18.03
C LEU A 88 0.77 -0.22 -17.16
N ILE A 89 -0.27 0.57 -17.44
CA ILE A 89 -0.62 1.77 -16.65
C ILE A 89 -0.89 1.38 -15.19
N ASN A 90 -1.67 0.32 -14.97
CA ASN A 90 -2.03 -0.11 -13.62
C ASN A 90 -0.84 -0.64 -12.82
N MET A 91 0.08 -1.37 -13.46
CA MET A 91 1.33 -1.80 -12.83
C MET A 91 2.18 -0.61 -12.39
N GLY A 92 2.38 0.38 -13.28
CA GLY A 92 3.12 1.60 -12.96
C GLY A 92 2.48 2.37 -11.80
N LEU A 93 1.16 2.55 -11.84
CA LEU A 93 0.41 3.22 -10.77
C LEU A 93 0.50 2.46 -9.43
N SER A 94 0.43 1.13 -9.46
CA SER A 94 0.55 0.29 -8.27
C SER A 94 1.91 0.43 -7.61
N MET A 95 2.99 0.51 -8.40
CA MET A 95 4.33 0.78 -7.87
C MET A 95 4.37 2.14 -7.16
N VAL A 96 3.85 3.19 -7.79
CA VAL A 96 3.78 4.53 -7.18
C VAL A 96 3.03 4.50 -5.84
N PHE A 97 1.91 3.79 -5.78
CA PHE A 97 1.08 3.70 -4.58
C PHE A 97 1.72 2.90 -3.43
N LEU A 98 2.70 2.03 -3.70
CA LEU A 98 3.47 1.37 -2.65
C LEU A 98 4.41 2.33 -1.92
N PHE A 99 5.00 3.29 -2.65
CA PHE A 99 6.01 4.20 -2.09
C PHE A 99 5.43 5.46 -1.47
N ILE A 100 4.30 5.96 -1.98
CA ILE A 100 3.63 7.15 -1.44
C ILE A 100 3.38 7.09 0.09
N PRO A 101 2.87 5.98 0.66
CA PRO A 101 2.69 5.83 2.11
C PRO A 101 3.96 6.10 2.90
N ILE A 102 5.13 5.68 2.39
CA ILE A 102 6.42 5.85 3.08
C ILE A 102 6.66 7.34 3.33
N PHE A 103 6.49 8.17 2.30
CA PHE A 103 6.67 9.62 2.41
C PHE A 103 5.73 10.22 3.46
N PHE A 104 4.43 9.89 3.41
CA PHE A 104 3.45 10.42 4.36
C PHE A 104 3.71 9.97 5.79
N ILE A 105 4.06 8.70 6.00
CA ILE A 105 4.38 8.16 7.32
C ILE A 105 5.65 8.85 7.86
N GLN A 106 6.71 8.98 7.06
CA GLN A 106 7.93 9.67 7.48
C GLN A 106 7.68 11.13 7.85
N LYS A 107 6.88 11.83 7.05
CA LYS A 107 6.48 13.23 7.33
C LYS A 107 5.70 13.33 8.64
N ASN A 108 4.78 12.40 8.89
CA ASN A 108 3.98 12.39 10.12
C ASN A 108 4.83 12.05 11.36
N LEU A 109 5.75 11.10 11.24
CA LEU A 109 6.68 10.74 12.31
C LEU A 109 7.62 11.90 12.66
N LYS A 110 8.19 12.55 11.63
CA LYS A 110 9.04 13.74 11.83
C LYS A 110 8.30 14.89 12.52
N ARG A 111 6.98 14.99 12.38
CA ARG A 111 6.21 16.12 12.95
C ARG A 111 5.76 15.89 14.39
N ASN A 112 5.70 14.64 14.83
CA ASN A 112 5.09 14.25 16.10
C ASN A 112 6.06 13.61 17.09
N PHE A 113 7.23 13.15 16.64
CA PHE A 113 8.17 12.37 17.46
C PHE A 113 9.65 12.79 17.30
N GLN A 114 9.93 13.82 16.49
CA GLN A 114 11.23 14.43 16.26
C GLN A 114 11.04 15.94 16.04
#